data_AF-A0A6G3WJT0-F1
#
_entry.id   AF-A0A6G3WJT0-F1
#
_cell.length_a   1.000
_cell.length_b   1.000
_cell.length_c   1.000
_cell.angle_alpha   90.00
_cell.angle_beta   90.00
_cell.angle_gamma   90.00
#
_symmetry.space_group_name_H-M   'P 1'
#
loop_
_entity.id
_entity.type
_entity.pdbx_description
1 polymer ?
#
loop_
_entity_poly.entity_id
_entity_poly.type
_entity_poly.pdbx_seq_one_letter_code
_entity_poly.pdbx_strand_id
1 'polypeptide(L)'
;MSEMALTADHLIVIGRGRLLSDMSVTDFISANSADFARVRVPDDGPEERQKLTTSLIEAGGRVMTEPGGALRVTGLPLPRISELAHGCDVRLWELSPHQASLEEA
;
A
#
# COMPACT_ATOMS: atom_id res chain seq x y z
N MET A 1 -8.01 -12.13 9.22
CA MET A 1 -8.03 -12.77 10.55
C MET A 1 -6.99 -12.04 11.40
N SER A 2 -7.41 -11.04 12.18
CA SER A 2 -6.51 -10.05 12.83
C SER A 2 -6.14 -10.39 14.28
N GLU A 3 -6.46 -11.59 14.76
CA GLU A 3 -6.37 -11.93 16.19
C GLU A 3 -4.93 -12.26 16.63
N MET A 4 -4.13 -12.93 15.79
CA MET A 4 -2.72 -13.24 16.13
C MET A 4 -1.82 -12.00 16.13
N ALA A 5 -2.05 -11.05 15.21
CA ALA A 5 -1.35 -9.77 15.21
C ALA A 5 -1.67 -8.91 16.45
N LEU A 6 -2.81 -9.16 17.11
CA LEU A 6 -3.22 -8.44 18.32
C LEU A 6 -2.68 -9.07 19.62
N THR A 7 -2.19 -10.32 19.56
CA THR A 7 -1.89 -11.12 20.76
C THR A 7 -0.40 -11.48 20.88
N ALA A 8 0.34 -11.48 19.77
CA ALA A 8 1.75 -11.85 19.76
C ALA A 8 2.64 -10.63 19.49
N ASP A 9 3.59 -10.39 20.39
CA ASP A 9 4.63 -9.36 20.20
C ASP A 9 5.78 -9.85 19.30
N HIS A 10 5.95 -11.18 19.19
CA HIS A 10 7.11 -11.81 18.58
C HIS A 10 6.75 -13.04 17.73
N LEU A 11 7.41 -13.19 16.58
CA LEU A 11 7.12 -14.22 15.59
C LEU A 11 8.37 -15.02 15.23
N ILE A 12 8.24 -16.35 15.23
CA ILE A 12 9.26 -17.29 14.78
C ILE A 12 8.67 -18.14 13.64
N VAL A 13 9.26 -18.04 12.44
CA VAL A 13 8.85 -18.85 11.28
C VAL A 13 9.79 -20.04 11.16
N ILE A 14 9.25 -21.27 11.07
CA ILE A 14 10.02 -22.49 10.84
C ILE A 14 9.48 -23.20 9.59
N GLY A 15 10.36 -23.53 8.65
CA GLY A 15 9.97 -24.27 7.44
C GLY A 15 11.04 -25.28 7.04
N ARG A 16 10.64 -26.48 6.63
CA ARG A 16 11.55 -27.60 6.27
C ARG A 16 12.60 -27.90 7.36
N GLY A 17 12.22 -27.78 8.63
CA GLY A 17 13.09 -28.05 9.78
C GLY A 17 14.14 -26.99 10.07
N ARG A 18 14.06 -25.79 9.47
CA ARG A 18 14.97 -24.67 9.76
C ARG A 18 14.19 -23.40 10.14
N LEU A 19 14.80 -22.58 10.98
CA LEU A 19 14.29 -21.25 11.33
C LEU A 19 14.46 -20.31 10.13
N LEU A 20 13.37 -19.66 9.73
CA LEU A 20 13.26 -18.77 8.57
C LEU A 20 13.13 -17.29 8.97
N SER A 21 12.58 -16.98 10.14
CA SER A 21 12.52 -15.62 10.70
C SER A 21 12.37 -15.67 12.22
N ASP A 22 12.95 -14.68 12.88
CA ASP A 22 12.95 -14.46 14.33
C ASP A 22 12.96 -12.94 14.55
N MET A 23 11.77 -12.34 14.60
CA MET A 23 11.60 -10.89 14.73
C MET A 23 10.23 -10.53 15.32
N SER A 24 10.02 -9.26 15.67
CA SER A 24 8.72 -8.79 16.13
C SER A 24 7.66 -8.95 15.04
N VAL A 25 6.40 -9.09 15.44
CA VAL A 25 5.28 -9.15 14.48
C VAL A 25 5.21 -7.87 13.63
N THR A 26 5.47 -6.71 14.24
CA THR A 26 5.50 -5.42 13.54
C THR A 26 6.60 -5.39 12.48
N ASP A 27 7.82 -5.80 12.83
CA ASP A 27 8.94 -5.82 11.88
C ASP A 27 8.71 -6.83 10.76
N PHE A 28 8.14 -8.00 11.09
CA PHE A 28 7.81 -9.03 10.09
C PHE A 28 6.76 -8.52 9.09
N ILE A 29 5.69 -7.89 9.59
CA ILE A 29 4.66 -7.28 8.76
C ILE A 29 5.30 -6.18 7.90
N SER A 30 6.06 -5.23 8.47
CA SER A 30 6.71 -4.18 7.70
C SER A 30 7.74 -4.69 6.68
N ALA A 31 8.43 -5.80 6.96
CA ALA A 31 9.45 -6.35 6.08
C ALA A 31 8.89 -7.21 4.94
N ASN A 32 7.76 -7.90 5.16
CA ASN A 32 7.18 -8.85 4.20
C ASN A 32 5.89 -8.34 3.55
N SER A 33 5.25 -7.32 4.12
CA SER A 33 4.08 -6.67 3.53
C SER A 33 4.52 -5.61 2.54
N ALA A 34 4.12 -5.76 1.28
CA ALA A 34 4.22 -4.66 0.33
C ALA A 34 3.16 -3.59 0.68
N ASP A 35 3.52 -2.72 1.62
CA ASP A 35 2.73 -1.55 2.00
C ASP A 35 2.37 -0.75 0.75
N PHE A 36 1.10 -0.42 0.63
CA PHE A 36 0.59 0.35 -0.49
C PHE A 36 -0.36 1.44 -0.02
N ALA A 37 -0.46 2.51 -0.81
CA ALA A 37 -1.51 3.50 -0.64
C ALA A 37 -2.68 3.15 -1.56
N ARG A 38 -3.89 3.12 -0.99
CA ARG A 38 -5.14 3.07 -1.75
C ARG A 38 -5.56 4.51 -2.06
N VAL A 39 -5.78 4.77 -3.34
CA VAL A 39 -6.13 6.09 -3.85
C VAL A 39 -7.44 6.00 -4.64
N ARG A 40 -8.40 6.87 -4.35
CA ARG A 40 -9.62 7.03 -5.15
C ARG A 40 -9.73 8.45 -5.67
N VAL A 41 -10.14 8.52 -6.93
CA VAL A 41 -10.38 9.75 -7.68
C VAL A 41 -11.87 9.74 -8.06
N PRO A 42 -12.56 10.91 -8.08
CA PRO A 42 -13.94 11.01 -8.52
C PRO A 42 -14.20 10.30 -9.86
N ASP A 43 -15.36 9.66 -10.00
CA ASP A 43 -15.70 8.88 -11.21
C ASP A 43 -16.07 9.74 -12.43
N ASP A 44 -16.38 11.02 -12.22
CA ASP A 44 -16.63 12.01 -13.26
C ASP A 44 -15.36 12.44 -14.01
N GLY A 45 -14.17 12.03 -13.54
CA GLY A 45 -12.88 12.46 -14.05
C GLY A 45 -11.93 11.34 -14.51
N PRO A 46 -12.22 10.63 -15.63
CA PRO A 46 -11.31 9.62 -16.17
C PRO A 46 -9.97 10.21 -16.62
N GLU A 47 -9.95 11.47 -17.06
CA GLU A 47 -8.73 12.18 -17.46
C GLU A 47 -7.86 12.52 -16.24
N GLU A 48 -8.44 12.97 -15.13
CA GLU A 48 -7.74 13.26 -13.88
C GLU A 48 -7.08 12.00 -13.31
N ARG A 49 -7.79 10.86 -13.36
CA ARG A 49 -7.25 9.56 -12.94
C ARG A 49 -6.04 9.17 -13.77
N GLN A 50 -6.10 9.35 -15.09
CA GLN A 50 -4.98 9.05 -15.97
C GLN A 50 -3.80 9.99 -15.72
N LYS A 51 -4.07 11.29 -15.55
CA LYS A 51 -3.05 12.32 -15.24
C LYS A 51 -2.31 12.02 -13.94
N LEU A 52 -3.05 11.66 -12.88
CA LEU A 52 -2.47 11.24 -11.61
C LEU A 52 -1.64 9.97 -11.77
N THR A 53 -2.16 8.96 -12.48
CA THR A 53 -1.45 7.69 -12.73
C THR A 53 -0.11 7.93 -13.41
N THR A 54 -0.07 8.73 -14.47
CA THR A 54 1.18 9.08 -15.16
C THR A 54 2.16 9.77 -14.21
N SER A 55 1.71 10.75 -13.44
CA SER A 55 2.56 11.53 -12.53
C SER A 55 3.14 10.67 -11.39
N LEU A 56 2.36 9.70 -10.91
CA LEU A 56 2.83 8.73 -9.92
C LEU A 56 3.90 7.80 -10.48
N ILE A 57 3.73 7.33 -11.73
CA ILE A 57 4.71 6.47 -12.41
C ILE A 57 6.02 7.24 -12.66
N GLU A 58 5.93 8.48 -13.15
CA GLU A 58 7.09 9.36 -13.39
C GLU A 58 7.87 9.65 -12.10
N ALA A 59 7.17 9.75 -10.97
CA ALA A 59 7.78 9.91 -9.65
C ALA A 59 8.44 8.62 -9.10
N GLY A 60 8.38 7.50 -9.84
CA GLY A 60 8.95 6.21 -9.43
C GLY A 60 7.97 5.29 -8.69
N GLY A 61 6.70 5.68 -8.58
CA GLY A 61 5.65 4.84 -8.03
C GLY A 61 5.21 3.74 -9.00
N ARG A 62 4.69 2.64 -8.46
CA ARG A 62 3.99 1.62 -9.26
C ARG A 62 2.51 1.70 -8.96
N VAL A 63 1.71 1.85 -10.00
CA VAL A 63 0.26 2.00 -9.90
C VAL A 63 -0.41 0.78 -10.52
N MET A 64 -1.35 0.19 -9.79
CA MET A 64 -2.23 -0.88 -10.27
C MET A 64 -3.69 -0.46 -10.07
N THR A 65 -4.53 -0.71 -11.07
CA THR A 65 -5.96 -0.48 -10.94
C THR A 65 -6.61 -1.65 -10.21
N GLU A 66 -7.45 -1.35 -9.24
CA GLU A 66 -8.23 -2.32 -8.48
C GLU A 66 -9.71 -2.32 -8.92
N PRO A 67 -10.47 -3.38 -8.60
CA PRO A 67 -11.91 -3.42 -8.81
C PRO A 67 -12.60 -2.19 -8.19
N GLY A 68 -13.54 -1.60 -8.92
CA GLY A 68 -14.24 -0.39 -8.47
C GLY A 68 -13.43 0.90 -8.58
N GLY A 69 -12.42 0.94 -9.47
CA GLY A 69 -11.76 2.18 -9.91
C GLY A 69 -10.73 2.77 -8.95
N ALA A 70 -10.41 2.07 -7.86
CA ALA A 70 -9.32 2.46 -6.97
C ALA A 70 -7.96 2.21 -7.62
N LEU A 71 -6.97 2.99 -7.20
CA LEU A 71 -5.57 2.82 -7.57
C LEU A 71 -4.80 2.33 -6.34
N ARG A 72 -4.09 1.22 -6.51
CA ARG A 72 -3.08 0.72 -5.58
C ARG A 72 -1.73 1.29 -5.98
N VAL A 73 -1.13 2.08 -5.09
CA VAL A 73 0.14 2.77 -5.34
C VAL A 73 1.20 2.23 -4.38
N THR A 74 2.34 1.78 -4.92
CA THR A 74 3.50 1.33 -4.14
C THR A 74 4.75 2.11 -4.52
N GLY A 75 5.76 2.11 -3.65
CA GLY A 75 7.04 2.78 -3.91
C GLY A 75 7.04 4.30 -3.67
N LEU A 76 5.91 4.87 -3.22
CA LEU A 76 5.80 6.28 -2.85
C LEU A 76 5.13 6.43 -1.48
N PRO A 77 5.64 7.32 -0.60
CA PRO A 77 4.99 7.60 0.67
C PRO A 77 3.72 8.46 0.48
N LEU A 78 2.75 8.36 1.39
CA LEU A 78 1.47 9.07 1.29
C LEU A 78 1.59 10.59 1.08
N PRO A 79 2.47 11.32 1.82
CA PRO A 79 2.64 12.75 1.59
C PRO A 79 3.04 13.07 0.16
N ARG A 80 3.91 12.25 -0.44
CA ARG A 80 4.35 12.43 -1.83
C ARG A 80 3.22 12.22 -2.83
N ILE A 81 2.37 11.23 -2.59
CA ILE A 81 1.17 10.98 -3.41
C ILE A 81 0.23 12.18 -3.34
N SER A 82 0.03 12.75 -2.14
CA SER A 82 -0.82 13.93 -1.95
C SER A 82 -0.27 15.16 -2.67
N GLU A 83 1.04 15.39 -2.60
CA GLU A 83 1.70 16.50 -3.32
C GLU A 83 1.53 16.38 -4.83
N LEU A 84 1.73 15.17 -5.37
CA LEU A 84 1.56 14.91 -6.80
C LEU A 84 0.12 15.12 -7.24
N ALA A 85 -0.86 14.64 -6.46
CA ALA A 85 -2.26 14.88 -6.74
C ALA A 85 -2.60 16.37 -6.75
N HIS A 86 -2.11 17.13 -5.77
CA HIS A 86 -2.31 18.57 -5.72
C HIS A 86 -1.64 19.29 -6.90
N GLY A 87 -0.40 18.94 -7.25
CA GLY A 87 0.31 19.52 -8.39
C GLY A 87 -0.35 19.24 -9.74
N CYS A 88 -1.10 18.15 -9.84
CA CYS A 88 -1.88 17.81 -11.03
C CYS A 88 -3.31 18.38 -11.03
N ASP A 89 -3.71 19.12 -9.99
CA ASP A 89 -5.09 19.58 -9.76
C ASP A 89 -6.10 18.42 -9.74
N VAL A 90 -5.71 17.30 -9.15
CA VAL A 90 -6.52 16.09 -9.05
C VAL A 90 -7.08 15.97 -7.63
N ARG A 91 -8.41 16.03 -7.52
CA ARG A 91 -9.11 15.80 -6.26
C ARG A 91 -9.06 14.32 -5.89
N LEU A 92 -8.68 14.03 -4.64
CA LEU A 92 -8.73 12.69 -4.08
C LEU A 92 -10.00 12.52 -3.23
N TRP A 93 -10.73 11.43 -3.43
CA TRP A 93 -11.78 10.96 -2.53
C TRP A 93 -11.23 10.09 -1.40
N GLU A 94 -10.12 9.39 -1.67
CA GLU A 94 -9.45 8.53 -0.70
C GLU A 94 -7.95 8.61 -0.94
N LEU A 95 -7.20 8.71 0.16
CA LEU A 95 -5.77 8.46 0.24
C LEU A 95 -5.49 7.79 1.58
N SER A 96 -5.49 6.45 1.60
CA SER A 96 -5.39 5.66 2.82
C SER A 96 -4.20 4.70 2.73
N PRO A 97 -3.42 4.54 3.82
CA PRO A 97 -2.40 3.51 3.87
C PRO A 97 -3.11 2.15 3.99
N HIS A 98 -2.59 1.15 3.28
CA HIS A 98 -2.98 -0.23 3.44
C HIS A 98 -1.74 -1.04 3.77
N GLN A 99 -1.69 -1.49 5.02
CA GLN A 99 -0.66 -2.40 5.51
C GLN A 99 -1.15 -3.82 5.23
N ALA A 100 -0.30 -4.68 4.68
CA ALA A 100 -0.69 -6.08 4.56
C ALA A 100 -0.73 -6.72 5.95
N SER A 101 -1.61 -7.69 6.10
CA SER A 101 -1.74 -8.43 7.35
C SER A 101 -0.77 -9.61 7.40
N LEU A 102 -0.59 -10.20 8.59
CA LEU A 102 0.25 -11.37 8.80
C LEU A 102 -0.15 -12.57 7.91
N GLU A 103 -1.40 -12.65 7.47
CA GLU A 103 -1.89 -13.73 6.59
C GLU A 103 -1.57 -13.50 5.11
N GLU A 104 -1.21 -12.27 4.75
CA GLU A 104 -0.85 -11.87 3.39
C GLU A 104 0.68 -11.86 3.18
N ALA A 105 1.45 -12.15 4.24
CA ALA A 105 2.91 -12.23 4.28
C ALA A 105 3.46 -13.64 4.02
#